data_AF-A0A550CH06-F1
#
_entry.id   AF-A0A550CH06-F1
#
_cell.length_a   1.000
_cell.length_b   1.000
_cell.length_c   1.000
_cell.angle_alpha   90.00
_cell.angle_beta   90.00
_cell.angle_gamma   90.00
#
_symmetry.space_group_name_H-M   'P 1'
#
loop_
_entity.id
_entity.type
_entity.pdbx_description
1 polymer ?
#
loop_
_entity_poly.entity_id
_entity_poly.type
_entity_poly.pdbx_seq_one_letter_code
_entity_poly.pdbx_strand_id
1 'polypeptide(L)'
;LEDMLADPEYFQAILHTLPRARALMDEESAMSVEVEGLARAYPALRLYYATEPVSIEANTAQQDSLYQLRAKTQESFDQAKALEARWKELEKEQRDVYQRFTPQFLLMRLRHATTAQDDLSETLANAFVSSSASTSISAEPSGGVGTPVGGTLAGKDIDDFVREYRELRKVYHKRMVWGDKWTNGDVEWRDD
;
A
#
# COMPACT_ATOMS: atom_id res chain seq x y z
N LEU A 1 -34.76 -11.15 -80.62
CA LEU A 1 -33.95 -9.91 -80.66
C LEU A 1 -33.36 -9.64 -79.29
N GLU A 2 -34.18 -9.54 -78.22
CA GLU A 2 -33.66 -9.50 -76.83
C GLU A 2 -32.78 -10.72 -76.50
N ASP A 3 -33.18 -11.92 -76.92
CA ASP A 3 -32.42 -13.16 -76.70
C ASP A 3 -31.04 -13.20 -77.39
N MET A 4 -30.86 -12.45 -78.49
CA MET A 4 -29.55 -12.35 -79.15
C MET A 4 -28.68 -11.25 -78.54
N LEU A 5 -29.27 -10.22 -77.94
CA LEU A 5 -28.56 -9.19 -77.18
C LEU A 5 -28.19 -9.66 -75.76
N ALA A 6 -28.78 -10.75 -75.28
CA ALA A 6 -28.43 -11.43 -74.04
C ALA A 6 -27.23 -12.37 -74.18
N ASP A 7 -26.85 -12.75 -75.41
CA ASP A 7 -25.67 -13.56 -75.67
C ASP A 7 -24.40 -12.68 -75.66
N PRO A 8 -23.51 -12.85 -74.66
CA PRO A 8 -22.33 -12.01 -74.51
C PRO A 8 -21.36 -12.13 -75.69
N GLU A 9 -21.29 -13.27 -76.38
CA GLU A 9 -20.39 -13.45 -77.52
C GLU A 9 -20.90 -12.68 -78.76
N TYR A 10 -22.21 -12.73 -79.00
CA TYR A 10 -22.84 -11.99 -80.10
C TYR A 10 -22.80 -10.48 -79.86
N PHE A 11 -23.06 -10.04 -78.62
CA PHE A 11 -22.98 -8.62 -78.25
C PHE A 11 -21.54 -8.09 -78.40
N GLN A 12 -20.54 -8.81 -77.90
CA GLN A 12 -19.13 -8.44 -78.09
C GLN A 12 -18.77 -8.39 -79.58
N ALA A 13 -19.20 -9.36 -80.39
CA ALA A 13 -18.95 -9.34 -81.82
C ALA A 13 -19.54 -8.10 -82.51
N ILE A 14 -20.78 -7.71 -82.20
CA ILE A 14 -21.38 -6.48 -82.73
C ILE A 14 -20.65 -5.24 -82.22
N LEU A 15 -20.28 -5.22 -80.93
CA LEU A 15 -19.61 -4.09 -80.32
C LEU A 15 -18.23 -3.86 -80.95
N HIS A 16 -17.48 -4.91 -81.28
CA HIS A 16 -16.23 -4.83 -82.05
C HIS A 16 -16.41 -4.42 -83.52
N THR A 17 -17.62 -4.56 -84.09
CA THR A 17 -17.93 -4.07 -85.45
C THR A 17 -18.28 -2.59 -85.50
N LEU A 18 -18.67 -1.98 -84.37
CA LEU A 18 -19.01 -0.55 -84.31
C LEU A 18 -17.72 0.30 -84.41
N PRO A 19 -17.58 1.20 -85.40
CA PRO A 19 -16.34 1.95 -85.63
C PRO A 19 -15.88 2.76 -84.43
N ARG A 20 -16.83 3.34 -83.68
CA ARG A 20 -16.56 4.13 -82.48
C ARG A 20 -16.04 3.28 -81.31
N ALA A 21 -16.61 2.09 -81.12
CA ALA A 21 -16.19 1.18 -80.05
C ALA A 21 -14.82 0.57 -80.36
N ARG A 22 -14.56 0.24 -81.62
CA ARG A 22 -13.23 -0.17 -82.09
C ARG A 22 -12.19 0.93 -81.88
N ALA A 23 -12.50 2.18 -82.23
CA ALA A 23 -11.59 3.30 -82.00
C ALA A 23 -11.27 3.50 -80.51
N LEU A 24 -12.26 3.35 -79.62
CA LEU A 24 -12.05 3.43 -78.17
C LEU A 24 -11.23 2.26 -77.62
N MET A 25 -11.43 1.04 -78.13
CA MET A 25 -10.63 -0.12 -77.73
C MET A 25 -9.20 -0.04 -78.24
N ASP A 26 -9.01 0.48 -79.46
CA ASP A 26 -7.67 0.73 -80.02
C ASP A 26 -6.95 1.81 -79.17
N GLU A 27 -7.66 2.87 -78.77
CA GLU A 27 -7.15 3.91 -77.86
C GLU A 27 -6.86 3.37 -76.45
N GLU A 28 -7.72 2.52 -75.90
CA GLU A 28 -7.53 1.85 -74.61
C GLU A 28 -6.31 0.92 -74.65
N SER A 29 -6.15 0.15 -75.73
CA SER A 29 -4.98 -0.72 -75.92
C SER A 29 -3.69 0.07 -76.09
N ALA A 30 -3.74 1.21 -76.80
CA ALA A 30 -2.60 2.11 -76.96
C ALA A 30 -2.21 2.74 -75.61
N MET A 31 -3.18 3.24 -74.85
CA MET A 31 -2.95 3.73 -73.49
C MET A 31 -2.42 2.64 -72.57
N SER A 32 -2.95 1.42 -72.66
CA SER A 32 -2.48 0.28 -71.87
C SER A 32 -1.02 -0.03 -72.15
N VAL A 33 -0.61 -0.02 -73.43
CA VAL A 33 0.79 -0.21 -73.85
C VAL A 33 1.68 0.96 -73.41
N GLU A 34 1.20 2.21 -73.47
CA GLU A 34 1.93 3.38 -72.96
C GLU A 34 2.10 3.33 -71.44
N VAL A 35 1.06 2.94 -70.71
CA VAL A 35 1.09 2.75 -69.26
C VAL A 35 2.04 1.60 -68.89
N GLU A 36 2.03 0.50 -69.65
CA GLU A 36 2.97 -0.61 -69.45
C GLU A 36 4.41 -0.17 -69.79
N GLY A 37 4.59 0.63 -70.85
CA GLY A 37 5.87 1.23 -71.24
C GLY A 37 6.41 2.17 -70.16
N LEU A 38 5.57 3.02 -69.59
CA LEU A 38 5.90 3.90 -68.47
C LEU A 38 6.22 3.08 -67.21
N ALA A 39 5.45 2.04 -66.92
CA ALA A 39 5.70 1.14 -65.78
C ALA A 39 7.01 0.35 -65.93
N ARG A 40 7.41 0.00 -67.16
CA ARG A 40 8.73 -0.60 -67.47
C ARG A 40 9.87 0.43 -67.41
N ALA A 41 9.64 1.66 -67.85
CA ALA A 41 10.61 2.75 -67.81
C ALA A 41 10.87 3.26 -66.38
N TYR A 42 9.87 3.17 -65.51
CA TYR A 42 9.96 3.56 -64.10
C TYR A 42 9.69 2.36 -63.17
N PRO A 43 10.62 1.39 -63.07
CA PRO A 43 10.46 0.22 -62.21
C PRO A 43 10.27 0.59 -60.73
N ALA A 44 10.72 1.78 -60.32
CA ALA A 44 10.49 2.33 -58.98
C ALA A 44 9.01 2.60 -58.69
N LEU A 45 8.21 3.04 -59.67
CA LEU A 45 6.76 3.26 -59.52
C LEU A 45 6.01 1.93 -59.37
N ARG A 46 6.41 0.90 -60.13
CA ARG A 46 5.88 -0.46 -59.99
C ARG A 46 6.21 -1.05 -58.62
N LEU A 47 7.42 -0.81 -58.11
CA LEU A 47 7.80 -1.23 -56.77
C LEU A 47 6.97 -0.50 -55.71
N TYR A 48 6.80 0.82 -55.83
CA TYR A 48 6.05 1.66 -54.90
C TYR A 48 4.60 1.18 -54.69
N TYR A 49 3.85 0.98 -55.79
CA TYR A 49 2.48 0.47 -55.72
C TYR A 49 2.37 -1.01 -55.31
N ALA A 50 3.42 -1.82 -55.55
CA ALA A 50 3.46 -3.21 -55.10
C ALA A 50 3.86 -3.35 -53.62
N THR A 51 4.60 -2.39 -53.06
CA THR A 51 5.05 -2.42 -51.66
C THR A 51 4.01 -1.91 -50.67
N GLU A 52 3.12 -0.99 -51.07
CA GLU A 52 2.04 -0.52 -50.20
C GLU A 52 1.15 -1.66 -49.66
N PRO A 53 0.56 -2.55 -50.49
CA PRO A 53 -0.33 -3.60 -49.96
C PRO A 53 0.41 -4.57 -49.04
N VAL A 54 1.67 -4.91 -49.35
CA VAL A 54 2.52 -5.77 -48.51
C VAL A 54 2.80 -5.11 -47.16
N SER A 55 3.03 -3.80 -47.13
CA SER A 55 3.25 -3.05 -45.89
C SER A 55 1.98 -2.88 -45.05
N ILE A 56 0.81 -2.79 -45.71
CA ILE A 56 -0.51 -2.72 -45.05
C ILE A 56 -0.84 -4.06 -44.41
N GLU A 57 -0.67 -5.17 -45.13
CA GLU A 57 -0.88 -6.53 -44.62
C GLU A 57 0.05 -6.88 -43.45
N ALA A 58 1.33 -6.48 -43.54
CA ALA A 58 2.27 -6.67 -42.43
C ALA A 58 1.91 -5.83 -41.20
N ASN A 59 1.44 -4.59 -41.39
CA ASN A 59 0.98 -3.75 -40.29
C ASN A 59 -0.30 -4.28 -39.65
N THR A 60 -1.29 -4.73 -40.45
CA THR A 60 -2.54 -5.29 -39.93
C THR A 60 -2.30 -6.61 -39.21
N ALA A 61 -1.41 -7.46 -39.72
CA ALA A 61 -1.02 -8.69 -39.03
C ALA A 61 -0.40 -8.45 -37.65
N GLN A 62 0.26 -7.30 -37.44
CA GLN A 62 0.87 -6.95 -36.15
C GLN A 62 -0.12 -6.31 -35.17
N GLN A 63 -1.25 -5.76 -35.63
CA GLN A 63 -2.19 -5.02 -34.78
C GLN A 63 -2.65 -5.86 -33.59
N ASP A 64 -3.09 -7.10 -33.82
CA ASP A 64 -3.61 -7.96 -32.74
C ASP A 64 -2.56 -8.26 -31.68
N SER A 65 -1.31 -8.53 -32.10
CA SER A 65 -0.21 -8.78 -31.17
C SER A 65 0.11 -7.54 -30.32
N LEU A 66 0.07 -6.35 -30.91
CA LEU A 66 0.31 -5.08 -30.23
C LEU A 66 -0.84 -4.73 -29.29
N TYR A 67 -2.09 -5.00 -29.66
CA TYR A 67 -3.25 -4.83 -28.78
C TYR A 67 -3.19 -5.78 -27.58
N GLN A 68 -2.85 -7.04 -27.80
CA GLN A 68 -2.66 -8.01 -26.71
C GLN A 68 -1.53 -7.59 -25.77
N LEU A 69 -0.39 -7.13 -26.34
CA LEU A 69 0.73 -6.66 -25.53
C LEU A 69 0.36 -5.42 -24.73
N ARG A 70 -0.34 -4.46 -25.33
CA ARG A 70 -0.85 -3.27 -24.65
C ARG A 70 -1.81 -3.65 -23.52
N ALA A 71 -2.74 -4.58 -23.76
CA ALA A 71 -3.68 -5.04 -22.75
C ALA A 71 -2.97 -5.71 -21.56
N LYS A 72 -2.00 -6.59 -21.82
CA LYS A 72 -1.19 -7.24 -20.76
C LYS A 72 -0.37 -6.23 -19.97
N THR A 73 0.21 -5.24 -20.66
CA THR A 73 1.01 -4.18 -20.01
C THR A 73 0.10 -3.29 -19.16
N GLN A 74 -1.09 -2.97 -19.64
CA GLN A 74 -2.09 -2.22 -18.88
C GLN A 74 -2.52 -3.00 -17.64
N GLU A 75 -2.87 -4.28 -17.78
CA GLU A 75 -3.28 -5.12 -16.66
C GLU A 75 -2.18 -5.24 -15.59
N SER A 76 -0.94 -5.52 -16.00
CA SER A 76 0.19 -5.59 -15.06
C SER A 76 0.50 -4.25 -14.39
N PHE A 77 0.34 -3.14 -15.10
CA PHE A 77 0.45 -1.80 -14.53
C PHE A 77 -0.66 -1.53 -13.50
N ASP A 78 -1.90 -1.88 -13.82
CA ASP A 78 -3.04 -1.69 -12.91
C ASP A 78 -2.89 -2.57 -11.65
N GLN A 79 -2.41 -3.81 -11.81
CA GLN A 79 -2.06 -4.68 -10.68
C GLN A 79 -0.95 -4.09 -9.81
N ALA A 80 0.12 -3.58 -10.42
CA ALA A 80 1.21 -2.94 -9.69
C ALA A 80 0.73 -1.70 -8.93
N LYS A 81 -0.16 -0.89 -9.53
CA LYS A 81 -0.78 0.27 -8.87
C LYS A 81 -1.69 -0.12 -7.72
N ALA A 82 -2.45 -1.21 -7.85
CA ALA A 82 -3.25 -1.75 -6.76
C ALA A 82 -2.37 -2.24 -5.60
N LEU A 83 -1.26 -2.92 -5.90
CA LEU A 83 -0.28 -3.34 -4.90
C LEU A 83 0.41 -2.15 -4.22
N GLU A 84 0.75 -1.09 -4.96
CA GLU A 84 1.31 0.14 -4.40
C GLU A 84 0.33 0.79 -3.41
N ALA A 85 -0.96 0.84 -3.75
CA ALA A 85 -2.00 1.35 -2.87
C ALA A 85 -2.13 0.48 -1.59
N ARG A 86 -2.14 -0.85 -1.75
CA ARG A 86 -2.18 -1.79 -0.61
C ARG A 86 -0.95 -1.66 0.28
N TRP A 87 0.23 -1.47 -0.31
CA TRP A 87 1.48 -1.32 0.44
C TRP A 87 1.44 -0.09 1.35
N LYS A 88 0.89 1.03 0.87
CA LYS A 88 0.74 2.24 1.69
C LYS A 88 -0.14 2.03 2.92
N GLU A 89 -1.21 1.25 2.80
CA GLU A 89 -2.04 0.91 3.97
C GLU A 89 -1.30 -0.02 4.93
N LEU A 90 -0.60 -1.04 4.40
CA LEU A 90 0.19 -1.95 5.23
C LEU A 90 1.31 -1.22 5.98
N GLU A 91 1.98 -0.26 5.35
CA GLU A 91 3.03 0.56 5.98
C GLU A 91 2.45 1.42 7.10
N LYS A 92 1.22 1.92 6.94
CA LYS A 92 0.52 2.67 7.97
C LYS A 92 0.13 1.77 9.15
N GLU A 93 -0.45 0.60 8.88
CA GLU A 93 -0.75 -0.40 9.91
C GLU A 93 0.53 -0.83 10.66
N GLN A 94 1.60 -1.08 9.93
CA GLN A 94 2.92 -1.37 10.49
C GLN A 94 3.36 -0.23 11.42
N ARG A 95 3.35 1.01 10.93
CA ARG A 95 3.76 2.17 11.72
C ARG A 95 2.93 2.31 12.99
N ASP A 96 1.63 2.07 12.94
CA ASP A 96 0.74 2.15 14.10
C ASP A 96 1.03 1.05 15.13
N VAL A 97 1.33 -0.18 14.67
CA VAL A 97 1.75 -1.29 15.54
C VAL A 97 3.10 -0.99 16.19
N TYR A 98 4.09 -0.59 15.39
CA TYR A 98 5.46 -0.36 15.85
C TYR A 98 5.62 0.93 16.67
N GLN A 99 4.72 1.92 16.51
CA GLN A 99 4.73 3.15 17.32
C GLN A 99 4.80 2.86 18.83
N ARG A 100 4.08 1.84 19.28
CA ARG A 100 4.03 1.41 20.70
C ARG A 100 5.33 0.79 21.20
N PHE A 101 6.19 0.35 20.29
CA PHE A 101 7.48 -0.26 20.59
C PHE A 101 8.64 0.66 20.26
N THR A 102 8.36 1.89 19.81
CA THR A 102 9.41 2.88 19.63
C THR A 102 10.09 3.16 20.97
N PRO A 103 11.42 3.36 20.99
CA PRO A 103 12.14 3.64 22.23
C PRO A 103 11.56 4.86 22.97
N GLN A 104 11.10 5.87 22.24
CA GLN A 104 10.47 7.06 22.82
C GLN A 104 9.14 6.75 23.51
N PHE A 105 8.28 5.94 22.89
CA PHE A 105 7.02 5.53 23.50
C PHE A 105 7.24 4.65 24.73
N LEU A 106 8.21 3.73 24.67
CA LEU A 106 8.56 2.88 25.80
C LEU A 106 9.11 3.68 26.98
N LEU A 107 9.95 4.69 26.72
CA LEU A 107 10.43 5.62 27.74
C LEU A 107 9.30 6.45 28.35
N MET A 108 8.39 6.98 27.52
CA MET A 108 7.20 7.69 27.98
C MET A 108 6.34 6.78 28.89
N ARG A 109 6.12 5.52 28.48
CA ARG A 109 5.39 4.52 29.27
C ARG A 109 6.10 4.22 30.59
N LEU A 110 7.43 4.12 30.60
CA LEU A 110 8.22 3.94 31.81
C LEU A 110 8.04 5.13 32.76
N ARG A 111 8.10 6.37 32.25
CA ARG A 111 7.86 7.58 33.05
C ARG A 111 6.48 7.60 33.68
N HIS A 112 5.43 7.32 32.91
CA HIS A 112 4.06 7.20 33.45
C HIS A 112 3.94 6.10 34.51
N ALA A 113 4.57 4.94 34.28
CA ALA A 113 4.58 3.85 35.25
C ALA A 113 5.37 4.23 36.52
N THR A 114 6.38 5.10 36.44
CA THR A 114 7.11 5.63 37.61
C THR A 114 6.23 6.59 38.41
N THR A 115 5.55 7.54 37.75
CA THR A 115 4.62 8.46 38.41
C THR A 115 3.47 7.70 39.08
N ALA A 116 2.83 6.77 38.37
CA ALA A 116 1.76 5.95 38.94
C ALA A 116 2.25 5.12 40.15
N GLN A 117 3.51 4.68 40.13
CA GLN A 117 4.10 3.98 41.27
C GLN A 117 4.33 4.89 42.48
N ASP A 118 4.69 6.15 42.23
CA ASP A 118 4.84 7.19 43.25
C ASP A 118 3.48 7.48 43.90
N ASP A 119 2.46 7.77 43.08
CA ASP A 119 1.08 8.00 43.50
C ASP A 119 0.52 6.83 44.31
N LEU A 120 0.79 5.58 43.90
CA LEU A 120 0.41 4.38 44.66
C LEU A 120 1.10 4.31 46.03
N SER A 121 2.38 4.69 46.10
CA SER A 121 3.10 4.72 47.38
C SER A 121 2.58 5.82 48.30
N GLU A 122 2.25 6.99 47.75
CA GLU A 122 1.68 8.11 48.51
C GLU A 122 0.26 7.82 49.00
N THR A 123 -0.60 7.22 48.16
CA THR A 123 -1.96 6.82 48.56
C THR A 123 -1.94 5.79 49.69
N LEU A 124 -1.03 4.80 49.63
CA LEU A 124 -0.84 3.81 50.69
C LEU A 124 -0.37 4.49 51.99
N ALA A 125 0.61 5.41 51.90
CA ALA A 125 1.08 6.18 53.05
C ALA A 125 -0.04 7.04 53.68
N ASN A 126 -0.81 7.74 52.86
CA ASN A 126 -1.93 8.60 53.30
C ASN A 126 -3.04 7.77 53.97
N ALA A 127 -3.35 6.59 53.44
CA ALA A 127 -4.32 5.67 54.03
C ALA A 127 -3.85 5.17 55.40
N PHE A 128 -2.57 4.82 55.55
CA PHE A 128 -1.99 4.40 56.82
C PHE A 128 -2.05 5.52 57.88
N VAL A 129 -1.69 6.75 57.52
CA VAL A 129 -1.75 7.90 58.43
C VAL A 129 -3.18 8.20 58.86
N SER A 130 -4.14 8.12 57.94
CA SER A 130 -5.56 8.36 58.21
C SER A 130 -6.18 7.29 59.10
N SER A 131 -5.82 6.01 58.90
CA SER A 131 -6.23 4.89 59.76
C SER A 131 -5.64 5.01 61.18
N SER A 132 -4.37 5.44 61.26
CA SER A 132 -3.69 5.65 62.53
C SER A 132 -4.25 6.83 63.35
N ALA A 133 -4.59 7.93 62.67
CA ALA A 133 -5.24 9.07 63.29
C ALA A 133 -6.67 8.74 63.78
N SER A 134 -7.43 7.92 63.05
CA SER A 134 -8.81 7.56 63.42
C SER A 134 -8.89 6.65 64.65
N THR A 135 -7.87 5.81 64.86
CA THR A 135 -7.81 4.84 65.98
C THR A 135 -7.40 5.50 67.31
N SER A 136 -6.73 6.65 67.26
CA SER A 136 -6.28 7.37 68.47
C SER A 136 -7.34 8.27 69.12
N ILE A 137 -8.49 8.51 68.47
CA ILE A 137 -9.52 9.47 68.92
C ILE A 137 -10.70 8.77 69.65
N SER A 138 -10.77 7.43 69.64
CA SER A 138 -11.88 6.66 70.23
C SER A 138 -11.58 6.03 71.61
N ALA A 139 -10.50 6.43 72.28
CA ALA A 139 -10.22 6.01 73.65
C ALA A 139 -10.85 6.99 74.67
N GLU A 140 -12.03 6.64 75.19
CA GLU A 140 -12.60 7.31 76.37
C GLU A 140 -11.74 7.11 77.63
N PRO A 141 -11.77 8.04 78.60
CA PRO A 141 -10.98 7.95 79.82
C PRO A 141 -11.76 7.16 80.88
N SER A 142 -11.52 5.85 80.99
CA SER A 142 -11.94 5.08 82.18
C SER A 142 -10.70 4.63 82.95
N GLY A 143 -10.57 5.13 84.18
CA GLY A 143 -9.42 4.95 85.04
C GLY A 143 -9.18 3.50 85.46
N GLY A 144 -7.92 3.09 85.39
CA GLY A 144 -7.44 1.80 85.90
C GLY A 144 -5.93 1.72 85.76
N VAL A 145 -5.24 1.87 86.88
CA VAL A 145 -3.77 1.80 87.01
C VAL A 145 -3.28 0.41 86.58
N GLY A 146 -2.36 0.37 85.60
CA GLY A 146 -1.64 -0.85 85.23
C GLY A 146 -1.09 -0.84 83.81
N THR A 147 0.10 -0.25 83.63
CA THR A 147 1.08 -0.50 82.54
C THR A 147 0.62 -0.20 81.10
N PRO A 148 1.22 0.79 80.39
CA PRO A 148 0.88 1.04 78.99
C PRO A 148 1.60 0.02 78.10
N VAL A 149 1.00 -1.17 77.93
CA VAL A 149 1.34 -2.05 76.81
C VAL A 149 0.56 -1.51 75.60
N GLY A 150 1.31 -1.11 74.57
CA GLY A 150 0.85 -0.30 73.45
C GLY A 150 -0.51 -0.68 72.88
N GLY A 151 -1.40 0.33 72.83
CA GLY A 151 -2.53 0.36 71.92
C GLY A 151 -1.99 0.31 70.49
N THR A 152 -1.82 -0.90 70.00
CA THR A 152 -1.27 -1.22 68.70
C THR A 152 -2.44 -1.39 67.75
N LEU A 153 -2.57 -0.51 66.75
CA LEU A 153 -2.82 -1.02 65.41
C LEU A 153 -1.85 -2.18 65.26
N ALA A 154 -2.37 -3.39 65.10
CA ALA A 154 -1.65 -4.62 65.41
C ALA A 154 -0.23 -4.54 64.84
N GLY A 155 0.82 -4.89 65.60
CA GLY A 155 2.20 -4.81 65.07
C GLY A 155 2.33 -5.44 63.68
N LYS A 156 1.49 -6.44 63.41
CA LYS A 156 1.24 -7.03 62.08
C LYS A 156 0.79 -6.05 60.99
N ASP A 157 -0.17 -5.16 61.24
CA ASP A 157 -0.65 -4.15 60.27
C ASP A 157 0.43 -3.12 59.95
N ILE A 158 1.25 -2.77 60.95
CA ILE A 158 2.40 -1.87 60.77
C ILE A 158 3.50 -2.58 59.98
N ASP A 159 3.82 -3.82 60.32
CA ASP A 159 4.82 -4.62 59.61
C ASP A 159 4.39 -4.90 58.16
N ASP A 160 3.10 -5.16 57.93
CA ASP A 160 2.52 -5.34 56.60
C ASP A 160 2.58 -4.03 55.79
N PHE A 161 2.22 -2.88 56.39
CA PHE A 161 2.41 -1.57 55.76
C PHE A 161 3.88 -1.33 55.38
N VAL A 162 4.81 -1.53 56.31
CA VAL A 162 6.24 -1.29 56.07
C VAL A 162 6.77 -2.19 54.96
N ARG A 163 6.32 -3.46 54.92
CA ARG A 163 6.67 -4.41 53.88
C ARG A 163 6.16 -3.94 52.52
N GLU A 164 4.87 -3.66 52.39
CA GLU A 164 4.24 -3.23 51.13
C GLU A 164 4.79 -1.90 50.63
N TYR A 165 4.94 -0.91 51.51
CA TYR A 165 5.50 0.39 51.17
C TYR A 165 6.95 0.28 50.68
N ARG A 166 7.79 -0.54 51.34
CA ARG A 166 9.17 -0.79 50.89
C ARG A 166 9.21 -1.46 49.52
N GLU A 167 8.32 -2.42 49.27
CA GLU A 167 8.20 -3.07 47.96
C GLU A 167 7.83 -2.05 46.87
N LEU A 168 6.85 -1.18 47.12
CA LEU A 168 6.46 -0.13 46.17
C LEU A 168 7.60 0.85 45.89
N ARG A 169 8.30 1.34 46.92
CA ARG A 169 9.43 2.26 46.75
C ARG A 169 10.63 1.61 46.07
N LYS A 170 10.88 0.33 46.32
CA LYS A 170 11.93 -0.43 45.61
C LYS A 170 11.66 -0.48 44.11
N VAL A 171 10.42 -0.73 43.71
CA VAL A 171 10.01 -0.71 42.29
C VAL A 171 10.12 0.69 41.70
N TYR A 172 9.68 1.72 42.42
CA TYR A 172 9.82 3.13 42.01
C TYR A 172 11.27 3.49 41.72
N HIS A 173 12.18 3.28 42.68
CA HIS A 173 13.59 3.64 42.52
C HIS A 173 14.26 2.82 41.42
N LYS A 174 13.89 1.54 41.26
CA LYS A 174 14.37 0.74 40.13
C LYS A 174 13.93 1.38 38.80
N ARG A 175 12.67 1.76 38.65
CA ARG A 175 12.16 2.40 37.42
C ARG A 175 12.79 3.76 37.17
N MET A 176 13.02 4.55 38.21
CA MET A 176 13.70 5.85 38.15
C MET A 176 15.14 5.70 37.64
N VAL A 177 15.94 4.82 38.26
CA VAL A 177 17.32 4.55 37.84
C VAL A 177 17.38 4.05 36.39
N TRP A 178 16.44 3.19 35.99
CA TRP A 178 16.35 2.75 34.59
C TRP A 178 15.94 3.87 33.63
N GLY A 179 15.05 4.78 34.05
CA GLY A 179 14.66 5.95 33.29
C GLY A 179 15.80 6.95 33.08
N ASP A 180 16.64 7.15 34.10
CA ASP A 180 17.82 8.02 34.04
C ASP A 180 18.87 7.43 33.10
N LYS A 181 19.19 6.14 33.25
CA LYS A 181 20.10 5.42 32.35
C LYS A 181 19.64 5.48 30.90
N TRP A 182 18.33 5.30 30.66
CA TRP A 182 17.76 5.44 29.31
C TRP A 182 17.95 6.86 28.78
N THR A 183 17.63 7.87 29.57
CA THR A 183 17.75 9.29 29.16
C THR A 183 19.21 9.67 28.86
N ASN A 184 20.17 9.08 29.57
CA ASN A 184 21.61 9.27 29.35
C ASN A 184 22.16 8.48 28.15
N GLY A 185 21.37 7.58 27.54
CA GLY A 185 21.82 6.72 26.44
C GLY A 185 22.62 5.49 26.88
N ASP A 186 22.67 5.20 28.18
CA ASP A 186 23.39 4.05 28.76
C ASP A 186 22.60 2.72 28.64
N VAL A 187 21.56 2.68 27.80
CA VAL A 187 20.73 1.48 27.56
C VAL A 187 21.10 0.89 26.21
N GLU A 188 21.90 -0.17 26.27
CA GLU A 188 22.22 -1.00 25.11
C GLU A 188 21.14 -2.08 24.93
N TRP A 189 20.49 -2.08 23.78
CA TRP A 189 19.60 -3.16 23.37
C TRP A 189 20.45 -4.26 22.75
N ARG A 190 20.31 -5.50 23.22
CA ARG A 190 20.98 -6.65 22.59
C ARG A 190 20.20 -7.05 21.34
N ASP A 191 20.90 -7.22 20.22
CA ASP A 191 20.36 -7.60 18.92
C ASP A 191 20.12 -9.13 18.77
N ASP A 192 19.83 -9.85 19.87
CA ASP A 192 19.63 -11.33 19.83
C ASP A 192 18.36 -11.75 19.07
#